data_AF-D2Q956-F1
#
_entry.id   AF-D2Q956-F1
#
_cell.length_a   1.000
_cell.length_b   1.000
_cell.length_c   1.000
_cell.angle_alpha   90.00
_cell.angle_beta   90.00
_cell.angle_gamma   90.00
#
_symmetry.space_group_name_H-M   'P 1'
#
loop_
_entity.id
_entity.type
_entity.pdbx_description
1 polymer ?
#
loop_
_entity_poly.entity_id
_entity_poly.type
_entity_poly.pdbx_seq_one_letter_code
_entity_poly.pdbx_strand_id
1 'polypeptide(L)'
;MFEWLKQGAPKAARPVECQVMDLSDDIAYSVHDVEDAIATGSFNPDVLHESSVIDAVIEDSRSWYGRQWDPDQLVAAFHRMHHRGTFPGYFDGSRHSLAALKNMTSDLIGRFANSVEAATRDVYGSDPLTRYHGNLIIPEETSYEIVALKGITVHFVMAPGEREPMHDAERRIVADLVEVFMADDPRPSSALESVFLDDWNEAADDNARLRVAIDQVASLTDTSALALHSLLC
;
A
#
# COMPACT_ATOMS: atom_id res chain seq x y z
N MET A 1 -0.95 25.40 7.34
CA MET A 1 0.23 25.50 6.46
C MET A 1 -0.10 25.33 4.96
N PHE A 2 -1.07 24.49 4.56
CA PHE A 2 -1.33 24.18 3.14
C PHE A 2 -2.54 24.90 2.50
N GLU A 3 -3.18 25.86 3.18
CA GLU A 3 -4.35 26.56 2.65
C GLU A 3 -4.09 27.25 1.30
N TRP A 4 -2.87 27.72 1.06
CA TRP A 4 -2.47 28.33 -0.21
C TRP A 4 -2.58 27.37 -1.40
N LEU A 5 -2.35 26.06 -1.21
CA LEU A 5 -2.49 25.04 -2.26
C LEU A 5 -3.95 24.81 -2.66
N LYS A 6 -4.89 25.12 -1.75
CA LYS A 6 -6.33 24.89 -1.91
C LYS A 6 -7.10 26.17 -2.31
N GLN A 7 -6.42 27.30 -2.48
CA GLN A 7 -7.07 28.55 -2.91
C GLN A 7 -7.71 28.38 -4.31
N GLY A 8 -9.01 28.66 -4.40
CA GLY A 8 -9.79 28.52 -5.65
C GLY A 8 -10.11 27.08 -6.04
N ALA A 9 -9.74 26.08 -5.22
CA ALA A 9 -10.07 24.69 -5.46
C ALA A 9 -11.56 24.40 -5.15
N PRO A 10 -12.23 23.55 -5.94
CA PRO A 10 -13.52 22.99 -5.55
C PRO A 10 -13.37 22.26 -4.20
N LYS A 11 -14.35 22.42 -3.30
CA LYS A 11 -14.32 21.77 -1.98
C LYS A 11 -14.21 20.24 -2.16
N ALA A 12 -13.20 19.64 -1.51
CA ALA A 12 -12.93 18.20 -1.51
C ALA A 12 -12.58 17.56 -2.86
N ALA A 13 -12.24 18.34 -3.90
CA ALA A 13 -11.75 17.77 -5.15
C ALA A 13 -10.26 17.39 -5.05
N ARG A 14 -9.92 16.20 -5.55
CA ARG A 14 -8.52 15.80 -5.76
C ARG A 14 -8.06 16.27 -7.13
N PRO A 15 -6.95 17.00 -7.25
CA PRO A 15 -6.41 17.34 -8.56
C PRO A 15 -5.97 16.06 -9.30
N VAL A 16 -6.01 16.09 -10.63
CA VAL A 16 -5.73 14.91 -11.48
C VAL A 16 -4.34 14.34 -11.22
N GLU A 17 -3.35 15.16 -10.88
CA GLU A 17 -2.00 14.71 -10.53
C GLU A 17 -1.99 13.83 -9.26
N CYS A 18 -2.81 14.17 -8.26
CA CYS A 18 -2.98 13.32 -7.07
C CYS A 18 -3.73 12.03 -7.43
N GLN A 19 -4.70 12.07 -8.35
CA GLN A 19 -5.39 10.86 -8.80
C GLN A 19 -4.44 9.91 -9.55
N VAL A 20 -3.54 10.46 -10.39
CA VAL A 20 -2.48 9.70 -11.07
C VAL A 20 -1.52 9.09 -10.06
N MET A 21 -1.10 9.86 -9.06
CA MET A 21 -0.26 9.36 -7.97
C MET A 21 -0.94 8.20 -7.22
N ASP A 22 -2.17 8.40 -6.72
CA ASP A 22 -2.93 7.38 -5.99
C ASP A 22 -3.09 6.08 -6.81
N LEU A 23 -3.44 6.20 -8.09
CA LEU A 23 -3.60 5.03 -8.97
C LEU A 23 -2.27 4.35 -9.30
N SER A 24 -1.20 5.12 -9.49
CA SER A 24 0.12 4.56 -9.78
C SER A 24 0.61 3.71 -8.60
N ASP A 25 0.33 4.18 -7.39
CA ASP A 25 0.59 3.45 -6.15
C ASP A 25 -0.22 2.14 -6.08
N ASP A 26 -1.53 2.23 -6.34
CA ASP A 26 -2.43 1.07 -6.38
C ASP A 26 -1.97 0.01 -7.40
N ILE A 27 -1.54 0.42 -8.58
CA ILE A 27 -1.02 -0.47 -9.63
C ILE A 27 0.32 -1.08 -9.20
N ALA A 28 1.26 -0.26 -8.72
CA ALA A 28 2.60 -0.72 -8.38
C ALA A 28 2.57 -1.74 -7.24
N TYR A 29 1.91 -1.42 -6.12
CA TYR A 29 1.86 -2.31 -4.96
C TYR A 29 1.08 -3.59 -5.25
N SER A 30 -0.09 -3.49 -5.89
CA SER A 30 -0.89 -4.69 -6.20
C SER A 30 -0.13 -5.70 -7.07
N VAL A 31 0.71 -5.24 -7.98
CA VAL A 31 1.51 -6.10 -8.87
C VAL A 31 2.79 -6.57 -8.21
N HIS A 32 3.55 -5.67 -7.58
CA HIS A 32 4.83 -6.02 -6.97
C HIS A 32 4.68 -6.93 -5.75
N ASP A 33 3.63 -6.75 -4.94
CA ASP A 33 3.40 -7.63 -3.80
C ASP A 33 3.09 -9.07 -4.24
N VAL A 34 2.37 -9.25 -5.35
CA VAL A 34 2.14 -10.58 -5.93
C VAL A 34 3.42 -11.16 -6.50
N GLU A 35 4.24 -10.34 -7.17
CA GLU A 35 5.57 -10.75 -7.61
C GLU A 35 6.43 -11.22 -6.42
N ASP A 36 6.52 -10.45 -5.35
CA ASP A 36 7.31 -10.78 -4.18
C ASP A 36 6.76 -12.02 -3.45
N ALA A 37 5.44 -12.17 -3.38
CA ALA A 37 4.80 -13.35 -2.81
C ALA A 37 5.17 -14.64 -3.58
N ILE A 38 5.26 -14.56 -4.91
CA ILE A 38 5.72 -15.69 -5.74
C ILE A 38 7.22 -15.92 -5.54
N ALA A 39 8.02 -14.86 -5.58
CA ALA A 39 9.48 -14.95 -5.46
C ALA A 39 9.94 -15.51 -4.11
N THR A 40 9.22 -15.20 -3.04
CA THR A 40 9.47 -15.68 -1.67
C THR A 40 8.85 -17.04 -1.38
N GLY A 41 7.96 -17.54 -2.25
CA GLY A 41 7.27 -18.82 -2.11
C GLY A 41 6.04 -18.78 -1.20
N SER A 42 5.62 -17.60 -0.74
CA SER A 42 4.39 -17.40 0.03
C SER A 42 3.13 -17.66 -0.80
N PHE A 43 3.22 -17.51 -2.12
CA PHE A 43 2.13 -17.74 -3.06
C PHE A 43 2.59 -18.56 -4.27
N ASN A 44 1.89 -19.67 -4.56
CA ASN A 44 2.04 -20.42 -5.81
C ASN A 44 0.82 -20.18 -6.71
N PRO A 45 0.94 -19.57 -7.90
CA PRO A 45 -0.20 -19.30 -8.79
C PRO A 45 -1.04 -20.51 -9.19
N ASP A 46 -0.49 -21.73 -9.14
CA ASP A 46 -1.23 -22.96 -9.48
C ASP A 46 -2.48 -23.16 -8.60
N VAL A 47 -2.48 -22.63 -7.36
CA VAL A 47 -3.62 -22.75 -6.44
C VAL A 47 -4.85 -21.96 -6.93
N LEU A 48 -4.67 -20.98 -7.83
CA LEU A 48 -5.77 -20.20 -8.39
C LEU A 48 -6.65 -21.01 -9.37
N HIS A 49 -6.33 -22.27 -9.63
CA HIS A 49 -7.23 -23.20 -10.33
C HIS A 49 -8.35 -23.74 -9.43
N GLU A 50 -8.19 -23.63 -8.10
CA GLU A 50 -9.16 -24.12 -7.13
C GLU A 50 -10.18 -23.04 -6.79
N SER A 51 -11.46 -23.28 -7.09
CA SER A 51 -12.53 -22.31 -6.81
C SER A 51 -12.61 -21.93 -5.33
N SER A 52 -12.35 -22.87 -4.42
CA SER A 52 -12.33 -22.61 -2.97
C SER A 52 -11.25 -21.61 -2.55
N VAL A 53 -10.12 -21.58 -3.26
CA VAL A 53 -9.05 -20.62 -2.99
C VAL A 53 -9.45 -19.24 -3.50
N ILE A 54 -10.02 -19.16 -4.71
CA ILE A 54 -10.57 -17.90 -5.23
C ILE A 54 -11.63 -17.33 -4.27
N ASP A 55 -12.56 -18.16 -3.81
CA ASP A 55 -13.62 -17.74 -2.88
C ASP A 55 -13.04 -17.18 -1.56
N ALA A 56 -11.99 -17.82 -1.02
CA ALA A 56 -11.31 -17.36 0.19
C ALA A 56 -10.59 -16.01 -0.03
N VAL A 57 -9.87 -15.88 -1.15
CA VAL A 57 -9.22 -14.61 -1.52
C VAL A 57 -10.25 -13.49 -1.68
N ILE A 58 -11.41 -13.77 -2.26
CA ILE A 58 -12.50 -12.79 -2.40
C ILE A 58 -13.05 -12.36 -1.05
N GLU A 59 -13.30 -13.28 -0.13
CA GLU A 59 -13.79 -12.93 1.20
C GLU A 59 -12.79 -12.03 1.94
N ASP A 60 -11.49 -12.39 1.90
CA ASP A 60 -10.44 -11.59 2.52
C ASP A 60 -10.31 -10.20 1.87
N SER A 61 -10.39 -10.14 0.54
CA SER A 61 -10.39 -8.88 -0.21
C SER A 61 -11.52 -7.95 0.23
N ARG A 62 -12.73 -8.50 0.42
CA ARG A 62 -13.91 -7.74 0.82
C ARG A 62 -13.88 -7.34 2.29
N SER A 63 -13.29 -8.17 3.13
CA SER A 63 -13.03 -7.84 4.54
C SER A 63 -12.08 -6.65 4.67
N TRP A 64 -11.02 -6.63 3.86
CA TRP A 64 -9.98 -5.58 3.91
C TRP A 64 -10.35 -4.31 3.15
N TYR A 65 -10.75 -4.43 1.90
CA TYR A 65 -11.00 -3.28 1.02
C TYR A 65 -12.46 -2.82 1.01
N GLY A 66 -13.36 -3.57 1.64
CA GLY A 66 -14.76 -3.20 1.86
C GLY A 66 -15.76 -3.93 0.98
N ARG A 67 -17.01 -3.95 1.45
CA ARG A 67 -18.11 -4.73 0.85
C ARG A 67 -18.66 -4.14 -0.45
N GLN A 68 -18.21 -2.96 -0.86
CA GLN A 68 -18.60 -2.35 -2.14
C GLN A 68 -18.11 -3.14 -3.36
N TRP A 69 -17.09 -3.98 -3.19
CA TRP A 69 -16.63 -4.88 -4.24
C TRP A 69 -17.58 -6.07 -4.36
N ASP A 70 -18.15 -6.23 -5.56
CA ASP A 70 -19.03 -7.33 -5.90
C ASP A 70 -18.21 -8.63 -6.04
N PRO A 71 -18.56 -9.72 -5.31
CA PRO A 71 -17.85 -10.98 -5.40
C PRO A 71 -17.87 -11.57 -6.81
N ASP A 72 -18.97 -11.45 -7.56
CA ASP A 72 -19.08 -12.03 -8.90
C ASP A 72 -18.16 -11.32 -9.89
N GLN A 73 -17.97 -10.00 -9.72
CA GLN A 73 -17.03 -9.21 -10.52
C GLN A 73 -15.57 -9.50 -10.16
N LEU A 74 -15.26 -9.83 -8.89
CA LEU A 74 -13.94 -10.30 -8.49
C LEU A 74 -13.65 -11.69 -9.09
N VAL A 75 -14.61 -12.62 -9.07
CA VAL A 75 -14.49 -13.91 -9.77
C VAL A 75 -14.23 -13.69 -11.27
N ALA A 76 -14.99 -12.77 -11.89
CA ALA A 76 -14.78 -12.42 -13.30
C ALA A 76 -13.38 -11.85 -13.56
N ALA A 77 -12.82 -11.06 -12.64
CA ALA A 77 -11.44 -10.56 -12.73
C ALA A 77 -10.41 -11.69 -12.71
N PHE A 78 -10.54 -12.66 -11.81
CA PHE A 78 -9.69 -13.86 -11.80
C PHE A 78 -9.79 -14.62 -13.12
N HIS A 79 -11.00 -14.82 -13.65
CA HIS A 79 -11.18 -15.49 -14.94
C HIS A 79 -10.53 -14.71 -16.10
N ARG A 80 -10.66 -13.38 -16.15
CA ARG A 80 -10.00 -12.56 -17.18
C ARG A 80 -8.48 -12.70 -17.12
N MET A 81 -7.87 -12.62 -15.94
CA MET A 81 -6.43 -12.80 -15.76
C MET A 81 -5.99 -14.23 -16.13
N HIS A 82 -6.78 -15.23 -15.75
CA HIS A 82 -6.52 -16.62 -16.10
C HIS A 82 -6.56 -16.86 -17.62
N HIS A 83 -7.59 -16.38 -18.30
CA HIS A 83 -7.72 -16.49 -19.76
C HIS A 83 -6.60 -15.79 -20.54
N ARG A 84 -6.01 -14.74 -19.97
CA ARG A 84 -4.88 -14.02 -20.55
C ARG A 84 -3.53 -14.71 -20.30
N GLY A 85 -3.48 -15.73 -19.44
CA GLY A 85 -2.22 -16.33 -19.00
C GLY A 85 -1.35 -15.35 -18.22
N THR A 86 -1.97 -14.50 -17.39
CA THR A 86 -1.28 -13.45 -16.64
C THR A 86 -0.20 -14.01 -15.72
N PHE A 87 -0.48 -15.09 -14.99
CA PHE A 87 0.45 -15.66 -14.02
C PHE A 87 1.40 -16.70 -14.66
N PRO A 88 2.65 -16.79 -14.20
CA PRO A 88 3.53 -17.88 -14.58
C PRO A 88 2.97 -19.21 -14.05
N GLY A 89 2.94 -20.25 -14.89
CA GLY A 89 2.47 -21.58 -14.48
C GLY A 89 3.49 -22.43 -13.73
N TYR A 90 4.70 -21.92 -13.48
CA TYR A 90 5.72 -22.58 -12.67
C TYR A 90 6.77 -21.56 -12.23
N PHE A 91 7.24 -21.67 -10.99
CA PHE A 91 8.32 -20.84 -10.46
C PHE A 91 9.28 -21.69 -9.61
N ASP A 92 10.56 -21.70 -9.99
CA ASP A 92 11.64 -22.44 -9.32
C ASP A 92 12.83 -21.57 -8.89
N GLY A 93 12.67 -20.25 -8.95
CA GLY A 93 13.75 -19.30 -8.68
C GLY A 93 14.88 -19.30 -9.71
N SER A 94 14.78 -20.07 -10.80
CA SER A 94 15.75 -19.99 -11.89
C SER A 94 15.71 -18.62 -12.57
N ARG A 95 16.78 -18.26 -13.28
CA ARG A 95 16.83 -17.02 -14.08
C ARG A 95 15.68 -16.90 -15.07
N HIS A 96 15.22 -18.01 -15.63
CA HIS A 96 14.10 -18.04 -16.55
C HIS A 96 12.79 -17.70 -15.83
N SER A 97 12.53 -18.32 -14.68
CA SER A 97 11.33 -18.06 -13.87
C SER A 97 11.30 -16.62 -13.34
N LEU A 98 12.44 -16.08 -12.92
CA LEU A 98 12.56 -14.66 -12.54
C LEU A 98 12.27 -13.70 -13.71
N ALA A 99 12.73 -14.04 -14.93
CA ALA A 99 12.41 -13.25 -16.12
C ALA A 99 10.91 -13.32 -16.48
N ALA A 100 10.29 -14.49 -16.34
CA ALA A 100 8.84 -14.65 -16.55
C ALA A 100 8.04 -13.81 -15.55
N LEU A 101 8.48 -13.77 -14.29
CA LEU A 101 7.85 -12.96 -13.25
C LEU A 101 7.96 -11.45 -13.55
N LYS A 102 9.14 -10.98 -13.98
CA LYS A 102 9.32 -9.58 -14.41
C LYS A 102 8.50 -9.22 -15.66
N ASN A 103 8.30 -10.17 -16.57
CA ASN A 103 7.41 -9.98 -17.72
C ASN A 103 5.94 -9.83 -17.27
N MET A 104 5.47 -10.67 -16.34
CA MET A 104 4.14 -10.52 -15.73
C MET A 104 3.97 -9.14 -15.11
N THR A 105 4.93 -8.70 -14.28
CA THR A 105 4.88 -7.38 -13.63
C THR A 105 4.79 -6.26 -14.67
N SER A 106 5.63 -6.30 -15.70
CA SER A 106 5.65 -5.28 -16.76
C SER A 106 4.35 -5.25 -17.57
N ASP A 107 3.80 -6.42 -17.90
CA ASP A 107 2.53 -6.53 -18.65
C ASP A 107 1.36 -5.96 -17.84
N LEU A 108 1.22 -6.34 -16.57
CA LEU A 108 0.15 -5.86 -15.70
C LEU A 108 0.20 -4.33 -15.51
N ILE A 109 1.38 -3.79 -15.16
CA ILE A 109 1.56 -2.34 -14.98
C ILE A 109 1.20 -1.60 -16.28
N GLY A 110 1.77 -2.04 -17.40
CA GLY A 110 1.54 -1.41 -18.70
C GLY A 110 0.06 -1.47 -19.10
N ARG A 111 -0.60 -2.61 -18.89
CA ARG A 111 -2.01 -2.80 -19.26
C ARG A 111 -2.95 -1.94 -18.41
N PHE A 112 -2.75 -1.88 -17.10
CA PHE A 112 -3.59 -1.04 -16.24
C PHE A 112 -3.39 0.44 -16.54
N ALA A 113 -2.15 0.90 -16.66
CA ALA A 113 -1.85 2.29 -17.01
C ALA A 113 -2.45 2.68 -18.36
N ASN A 114 -2.25 1.86 -19.40
CA ASN A 114 -2.81 2.12 -20.73
C ASN A 114 -4.34 2.07 -20.76
N SER A 115 -4.96 1.16 -19.99
CA SER A 115 -6.42 1.05 -19.90
C SER A 115 -7.04 2.32 -19.32
N VAL A 116 -6.45 2.86 -18.24
CA VAL A 116 -6.93 4.09 -17.62
C VAL A 116 -6.61 5.31 -18.48
N GLU A 117 -5.44 5.37 -19.10
CA GLU A 117 -5.10 6.46 -20.02
C GLU A 117 -6.09 6.51 -21.18
N ALA A 118 -6.32 5.39 -21.87
CA ALA A 118 -7.24 5.31 -23.01
C ALA A 118 -8.64 5.77 -22.62
N ALA A 119 -9.21 5.23 -21.53
CA ALA A 119 -10.54 5.60 -21.06
C ALA A 119 -10.64 7.08 -20.66
N THR A 120 -9.57 7.63 -20.07
CA THR A 120 -9.51 9.06 -19.71
C THR A 120 -9.45 9.94 -20.96
N ARG A 121 -8.65 9.55 -21.96
CA ARG A 121 -8.50 10.27 -23.22
C ARG A 121 -9.73 10.21 -24.11
N ASP A 122 -10.50 9.12 -24.04
CA ASP A 122 -11.79 9.03 -24.73
C ASP A 122 -12.81 10.06 -24.21
N VAL A 123 -12.73 10.42 -22.92
CA VAL A 123 -13.63 11.41 -22.31
C VAL A 123 -13.12 12.84 -22.48
N TYR A 124 -11.83 13.10 -22.30
CA TYR A 124 -11.28 14.45 -22.23
C TYR A 124 -10.45 14.87 -23.46
N GLY A 125 -10.19 13.97 -24.39
CA GLY A 125 -9.33 14.21 -25.54
C GLY A 125 -7.85 14.34 -25.18
N SER A 126 -7.08 14.91 -26.11
CA SER A 126 -5.61 15.03 -26.00
C SER A 126 -5.12 16.27 -25.24
N ASP A 127 -6.02 17.14 -24.79
CA ASP A 127 -5.62 18.37 -24.11
C ASP A 127 -4.94 18.10 -22.76
N PRO A 128 -4.08 19.01 -22.26
CA PRO A 128 -3.43 18.83 -20.97
C PRO A 128 -4.45 18.78 -19.82
N LEU A 129 -4.48 17.67 -19.09
CA LEU A 129 -5.22 17.54 -17.85
C LEU A 129 -4.36 18.08 -16.71
N THR A 130 -4.81 19.16 -16.07
CA THR A 130 -4.07 19.78 -14.97
C THR A 130 -5.01 20.20 -13.85
N ARG A 131 -4.57 19.97 -12.61
CA ARG A 131 -5.33 20.28 -11.40
C ARG A 131 -6.77 19.75 -11.48
N TYR A 132 -7.75 20.63 -11.55
CA TYR A 132 -9.17 20.30 -11.50
C TYR A 132 -9.85 20.23 -12.89
N HIS A 133 -9.06 20.25 -13.97
CA HIS A 133 -9.55 20.21 -15.36
C HIS A 133 -9.67 18.77 -15.90
N GLY A 134 -10.07 17.83 -15.06
CA GLY A 134 -10.25 16.44 -15.45
C GLY A 134 -10.24 15.50 -14.24
N ASN A 135 -10.68 14.27 -14.47
CA ASN A 135 -10.55 13.16 -13.53
C ASN A 135 -10.06 11.93 -14.30
N LEU A 136 -9.33 11.05 -13.62
CA LEU A 136 -9.03 9.75 -14.23
C LEU A 136 -10.30 8.93 -14.36
N ILE A 137 -10.44 8.29 -15.52
CA ILE A 137 -11.50 7.34 -15.79
C ILE A 137 -10.89 5.95 -15.64
N ILE A 138 -11.15 5.29 -14.51
CA ILE A 138 -10.67 3.94 -14.24
C ILE A 138 -11.76 2.97 -14.71
N PRO A 139 -11.52 2.16 -15.76
CA PRO A 139 -12.48 1.15 -16.18
C PRO A 139 -12.77 0.15 -15.05
N GLU A 140 -14.03 -0.24 -14.92
CA GLU A 140 -14.47 -1.16 -13.88
C GLU A 140 -13.70 -2.48 -13.92
N GLU A 141 -13.47 -3.04 -15.11
CA GLU A 141 -12.68 -4.28 -15.24
C GLU A 141 -11.26 -4.15 -14.67
N THR A 142 -10.62 -3.00 -14.86
CA THR A 142 -9.28 -2.68 -14.37
C THR A 142 -9.27 -2.53 -12.85
N SER A 143 -10.27 -1.83 -12.28
CA SER A 143 -10.34 -1.67 -10.82
C SER A 143 -10.56 -3.01 -10.11
N TYR A 144 -11.42 -3.88 -10.64
CA TYR A 144 -11.63 -5.22 -10.08
C TYR A 144 -10.39 -6.12 -10.18
N GLU A 145 -9.59 -6.02 -11.25
CA GLU A 145 -8.34 -6.78 -11.36
C GLU A 145 -7.26 -6.28 -10.41
N ILE A 146 -7.12 -4.96 -10.22
CA ILE A 146 -6.23 -4.39 -9.19
C ILE A 146 -6.62 -4.90 -7.80
N VAL A 147 -7.91 -4.89 -7.48
CA VAL A 147 -8.40 -5.38 -6.17
C VAL A 147 -8.21 -6.88 -6.02
N ALA A 148 -8.40 -7.67 -7.08
CA ALA A 148 -8.14 -9.10 -7.05
C ALA A 148 -6.66 -9.41 -6.75
N LEU A 149 -5.73 -8.65 -7.36
CA LEU A 149 -4.29 -8.77 -7.07
C LEU A 149 -3.97 -8.39 -5.62
N LYS A 150 -4.51 -7.27 -5.13
CA LYS A 150 -4.41 -6.90 -3.70
C LYS A 150 -4.97 -7.99 -2.79
N GLY A 151 -6.06 -8.62 -3.20
CA GLY A 151 -6.68 -9.76 -2.53
C GLY A 151 -5.76 -10.94 -2.36
N ILE A 152 -5.03 -11.32 -3.41
CA ILE A 152 -4.01 -12.38 -3.36
C ILE A 152 -2.98 -12.05 -2.28
N THR A 153 -2.43 -10.83 -2.28
CA THR A 153 -1.47 -10.38 -1.28
C THR A 153 -2.03 -10.45 0.14
N VAL A 154 -3.26 -9.98 0.34
CA VAL A 154 -3.93 -10.06 1.65
C VAL A 154 -4.01 -11.51 2.13
N HIS A 155 -4.52 -12.41 1.28
CA HIS A 155 -4.77 -13.80 1.65
C HIS A 155 -3.48 -14.59 1.94
N PHE A 156 -2.46 -14.43 1.10
CA PHE A 156 -1.24 -15.24 1.15
C PHE A 156 -0.10 -14.62 1.96
N VAL A 157 -0.10 -13.30 2.16
CA VAL A 157 1.01 -12.58 2.81
C VAL A 157 0.55 -11.88 4.08
N MET A 158 -0.42 -10.97 3.96
CA MET A 158 -0.75 -10.06 5.07
C MET A 158 -1.54 -10.75 6.20
N ALA A 159 -2.62 -11.45 5.87
CA ALA A 159 -3.48 -12.10 6.87
C ALA A 159 -2.76 -13.20 7.67
N PRO A 160 -1.86 -14.00 7.08
CA PRO A 160 -0.96 -14.86 7.86
C PRO A 160 0.02 -14.05 8.73
N GLY A 161 0.62 -13.00 8.17
CA GLY A 161 1.59 -12.13 8.85
C GLY A 161 1.05 -11.42 10.10
N GLU A 162 -0.23 -11.01 10.10
CA GLU A 162 -0.86 -10.42 11.28
C GLU A 162 -0.89 -11.33 12.51
N ARG A 163 -0.75 -12.65 12.30
CA ARG A 163 -0.73 -13.66 13.37
C ARG A 163 0.69 -14.03 13.80
N GLU A 164 1.71 -13.46 13.17
CA GLU A 164 3.09 -13.74 13.50
C GLU A 164 3.52 -12.99 14.78
N PRO A 165 4.24 -13.64 15.71
CA PRO A 165 4.75 -12.99 16.91
C PRO A 165 5.63 -11.77 16.65
N MET A 166 6.23 -11.67 15.46
CA MET A 166 7.05 -10.54 15.04
C MET A 166 6.23 -9.25 14.95
N HIS A 167 5.04 -9.31 14.36
CA HIS A 167 4.19 -8.14 14.18
C HIS A 167 3.72 -7.55 15.53
N ASP A 168 3.43 -8.39 16.51
CA ASP A 168 3.14 -7.95 17.88
C ASP A 168 4.38 -7.41 18.60
N ALA A 169 5.59 -7.87 18.26
CA ALA A 169 6.83 -7.29 18.76
C ALA A 169 7.08 -5.91 18.18
N GLU A 170 6.90 -5.73 16.86
CA GLU A 170 7.05 -4.44 16.16
C GLU A 170 6.10 -3.38 16.73
N ARG A 171 4.82 -3.73 16.93
CA ARG A 171 3.85 -2.82 17.56
C ARG A 171 4.26 -2.41 18.97
N ARG A 172 4.78 -3.35 19.76
CA ARG A 172 5.28 -3.06 21.11
C ARG A 172 6.49 -2.16 21.06
N ILE A 173 7.45 -2.41 20.17
CA ILE A 173 8.64 -1.56 20.00
C ILE A 173 8.23 -0.10 19.73
N VAL A 174 7.30 0.13 18.81
CA VAL A 174 6.81 1.48 18.51
C VAL A 174 6.14 2.12 19.72
N ALA A 175 5.28 1.38 20.42
CA ALA A 175 4.57 1.88 21.60
C ALA A 175 5.54 2.21 22.76
N ASP A 176 6.43 1.28 23.09
CA ASP A 176 7.43 1.41 24.16
C ASP A 176 8.36 2.59 23.91
N LEU A 177 8.79 2.82 22.66
CA LEU A 177 9.63 3.97 22.31
C LEU A 177 8.90 5.30 22.52
N VAL A 178 7.62 5.40 22.14
CA VAL A 178 6.82 6.60 22.43
C VAL A 178 6.70 6.80 23.93
N GLU A 179 6.44 5.75 24.71
CA GLU A 179 6.38 5.82 26.17
C GLU A 179 7.71 6.29 26.78
N VAL A 180 8.83 5.79 26.29
CA VAL A 180 10.19 6.21 26.73
C VAL A 180 10.42 7.70 26.47
N PHE A 181 9.99 8.22 25.32
CA PHE A 181 10.14 9.66 25.04
C PHE A 181 9.23 10.53 25.91
N MET A 182 8.07 10.01 26.32
CA MET A 182 7.09 10.71 27.16
C MET A 182 7.31 10.54 28.66
N ALA A 183 8.16 9.61 29.10
CA ALA A 183 8.29 9.22 30.51
C ALA A 183 8.68 10.35 31.48
N ASP A 184 9.45 11.33 31.01
CA ASP A 184 9.99 12.43 31.81
C ASP A 184 9.30 13.79 31.54
N ASP A 185 8.17 13.78 30.82
CA ASP A 185 7.34 14.97 30.53
C ASP A 185 7.11 15.80 31.82
N PRO A 186 7.43 17.12 31.82
CA PRO A 186 7.70 18.00 30.66
C PRO A 186 9.15 18.09 30.21
N ARG A 187 10.07 17.36 30.83
CA ARG A 187 11.47 17.36 30.39
C ARG A 187 11.61 16.43 29.19
N PRO A 188 12.34 16.84 28.13
CA PRO A 188 12.62 15.95 27.03
C PRO A 188 13.45 14.77 27.52
N SER A 189 13.13 13.58 27.02
CA SER A 189 13.97 12.40 27.21
C SER A 189 15.39 12.68 26.69
N SER A 190 16.40 12.16 27.40
CA SER A 190 17.79 12.27 26.96
C SER A 190 18.08 11.52 25.66
N ALA A 191 17.18 10.61 25.26
CA ALA A 191 17.27 9.88 24.00
C ALA A 191 16.67 10.65 22.82
N LEU A 192 15.96 11.76 23.05
CA LEU A 192 15.36 12.56 21.98
C LEU A 192 16.45 13.18 21.11
N GLU A 193 16.36 13.04 19.78
CA GLU A 193 17.33 13.63 18.88
C GLU A 193 17.26 15.16 18.90
N SER A 194 18.39 15.79 18.65
CA SER A 194 18.52 17.25 18.79
C SER A 194 17.59 18.04 17.88
N VAL A 195 17.20 17.47 16.73
CA VAL A 195 16.30 18.14 15.78
C VAL A 195 14.89 18.33 16.36
N PHE A 196 14.49 17.50 17.33
CA PHE A 196 13.16 17.55 17.95
C PHE A 196 13.14 18.28 19.31
N LEU A 197 14.30 18.66 19.86
CA LEU A 197 14.36 19.33 21.17
C LEU A 197 13.69 20.70 21.16
N ASP A 198 13.89 21.48 20.10
CA ASP A 198 13.27 22.81 19.98
C ASP A 198 11.75 22.68 19.90
N ASP A 199 11.25 21.77 19.05
CA ASP A 199 9.82 21.48 18.93
C ASP A 199 9.21 21.00 20.27
N TRP A 200 9.93 20.17 21.03
CA TRP A 200 9.50 19.72 22.36
C TRP A 200 9.42 20.86 23.38
N ASN A 201 10.39 21.78 23.34
CA ASN A 201 10.43 22.92 24.26
C ASN A 201 9.38 23.99 23.92
N GLU A 202 9.06 24.15 22.63
CA GLU A 202 8.03 25.06 22.13
C GLU A 202 6.61 24.48 22.21
N ALA A 203 6.47 23.16 22.43
CA ALA A 203 5.19 22.49 22.59
C ALA A 203 4.34 23.12 23.71
N ALA A 204 3.15 23.58 23.34
CA ALA A 204 2.25 24.31 24.24
C ALA A 204 1.52 23.40 25.25
N ASP A 205 1.39 22.11 24.96
CA ASP A 205 0.70 21.12 25.77
C ASP A 205 1.24 19.69 25.53
N ASP A 206 0.74 18.75 26.31
CA ASP A 206 1.13 17.34 26.28
C ASP A 206 0.81 16.68 24.92
N ASN A 207 -0.25 17.12 24.22
CA ASN A 207 -0.57 16.60 22.88
C ASN A 207 0.47 17.05 21.84
N ALA A 208 0.96 18.28 21.96
CA ALA A 208 2.04 18.79 21.14
C ALA A 208 3.36 18.05 21.45
N ARG A 209 3.66 17.74 22.72
CA ARG A 209 4.83 16.90 23.08
C ARG A 209 4.70 15.48 22.56
N LEU A 210 3.52 14.86 22.69
CA LEU A 210 3.23 13.55 22.14
C LEU A 210 3.42 13.52 20.62
N ARG A 211 3.02 14.60 19.92
CA ARG A 211 3.28 14.72 18.48
C ARG A 211 4.78 14.70 18.17
N VAL A 212 5.59 15.40 18.95
CA VAL A 212 7.06 15.40 18.78
C VAL A 212 7.65 14.01 19.04
N ALA A 213 7.19 13.30 20.08
CA ALA A 213 7.59 11.91 20.33
C ALA A 213 7.21 10.98 19.17
N ILE A 214 6.02 11.14 18.60
CA ILE A 214 5.57 10.38 17.42
C ILE A 214 6.45 10.70 16.21
N ASP A 215 6.76 11.97 15.95
CA ASP A 215 7.60 12.38 14.82
C ASP A 215 9.03 11.82 14.97
N GLN A 216 9.58 11.78 16.19
CA GLN A 216 10.84 11.12 16.50
C GLN A 216 10.80 9.60 16.24
N VAL A 217 9.76 8.90 16.67
CA VAL A 217 9.66 7.45 16.43
C VAL A 217 9.45 7.18 14.93
N ALA A 218 8.65 8.00 14.25
CA ALA A 218 8.38 7.87 12.81
C ALA A 218 9.60 8.19 11.93
N SER A 219 10.62 8.90 12.44
CA SER A 219 11.87 9.13 11.71
C SER A 219 12.86 7.97 11.79
N LEU A 220 12.61 6.99 12.65
CA LEU A 220 13.48 5.82 12.80
C LEU A 220 13.23 4.81 11.68
N THR A 221 14.31 4.26 11.15
CA THR A 221 14.27 3.00 10.39
C THR A 221 14.00 1.83 11.33
N ASP A 222 13.52 0.71 10.81
CA ASP A 222 13.31 -0.53 11.60
C ASP A 222 14.56 -0.94 12.38
N THR A 223 15.73 -0.87 11.73
CA THR A 223 17.02 -1.22 12.38
C THR A 223 17.36 -0.26 13.52
N SER A 224 17.16 1.05 13.33
CA SER A 224 17.41 2.03 14.39
C SER A 224 16.38 1.95 15.51
N ALA A 225 15.12 1.65 15.21
CA ALA A 225 14.08 1.47 16.22
C ALA A 225 14.38 0.24 17.10
N LEU A 226 14.74 -0.89 16.50
CA LEU A 226 15.16 -2.09 17.22
C LEU A 226 16.39 -1.84 18.10
N ALA A 227 17.40 -1.16 17.55
CA ALA A 227 18.61 -0.84 18.29
C ALA A 227 18.34 0.08 19.48
N LEU A 228 17.51 1.12 19.27
CA LEU A 228 17.15 2.06 20.31
C LEU A 228 16.28 1.42 21.39
N HIS A 229 15.29 0.61 21.00
CA HIS A 229 14.44 -0.14 21.93
C HIS A 229 15.26 -1.07 22.81
N SER A 230 16.19 -1.82 22.22
CA SER A 230 17.10 -2.71 22.96
C SER A 230 18.03 -1.98 23.97
N LEU A 231 18.25 -0.67 23.78
CA LEU A 231 19.07 0.14 24.69
C LEU A 231 18.26 0.76 25.82
N LEU A 232 16.96 0.97 25.63
CA LEU A 232 16.12 1.79 26.50
C LEU A 232 15.01 1.02 27.22
N CYS A 233 14.63 -0.17 26.73
CA CYS A 233 13.56 -1.03 27.25
C CYS A 233 14.11 -2.40 27.70
#